data_AF-A0A382QL56-F1
#
_entry.id   AF-A0A382QL56-F1
#
_cell.length_a   1.000
_cell.length_b   1.000
_cell.length_c   1.000
_cell.angle_alpha   90.00
_cell.angle_beta   90.00
_cell.angle_gamma   90.00
#
_symmetry.space_group_name_H-M   'P 1'
#
loop_
_entity.id
_entity.type
_entity.pdbx_description
1 polymer ?
#
loop_
_entity_poly.entity_id
_entity_poly.type
_entity_poly.pdbx_seq_one_letter_code
_entity_poly.pdbx_strand_id
1 'polypeptide(L)'
;MVALGSVVVVVNAGDADAGKGKVALCVACHGETGNSLVGSFPNLGGQGEAYLLKQLNDIKDGTREIPTMSGMLDGSSQEDLADIATFYSSQSRAYGAASVDLVQLGESIYRFGIPRKNIAACTACHMPTGSGNDPAKFPALSGQWPGYTVQQLKAFQS
;
A
#
# COMPACT_ATOMS: atom_id res chain seq x y z
N MET A 1 -6.39 48.38 -2.36
CA MET A 1 -6.79 47.27 -1.48
C MET A 1 -7.10 46.06 -2.36
N VAL A 2 -6.15 45.15 -2.54
CA VAL A 2 -6.39 43.86 -3.21
C VAL A 2 -6.16 42.81 -2.14
N ALA A 3 -7.24 42.25 -1.62
CA ALA A 3 -7.18 41.18 -0.63
C ALA A 3 -6.78 39.88 -1.35
N LEU A 4 -5.54 39.45 -1.14
CA LEU A 4 -5.08 38.11 -1.48
C LEU A 4 -5.72 37.13 -0.49
N GLY A 5 -6.86 36.56 -0.86
CA GLY A 5 -7.49 35.47 -0.13
C GLY A 5 -6.74 34.17 -0.42
N SER A 6 -5.90 33.71 0.50
CA SER A 6 -5.31 32.38 0.45
C SER A 6 -6.42 31.34 0.52
N VAL A 7 -6.67 30.61 -0.56
CA VAL A 7 -7.49 29.40 -0.52
C VAL A 7 -6.69 28.35 0.24
N VAL A 8 -7.03 28.16 1.51
CA VAL A 8 -6.55 27.02 2.29
C VAL A 8 -7.33 25.81 1.78
N VAL A 9 -6.68 24.98 0.97
CA VAL A 9 -7.19 23.65 0.66
C VAL A 9 -7.04 22.82 1.93
N VAL A 10 -8.13 22.66 2.67
CA VAL A 10 -8.20 21.71 3.77
C VAL A 10 -8.19 20.33 3.13
N VAL A 11 -7.06 19.62 3.22
CA VAL A 11 -7.03 18.19 2.94
C VAL A 11 -7.74 17.53 4.11
N ASN A 12 -9.02 17.26 3.97
CA ASN A 12 -9.78 16.55 4.99
C ASN A 12 -9.22 15.13 5.08
N ALA A 13 -9.02 14.62 6.30
CA ALA A 13 -8.72 13.19 6.48
C ALA A 13 -9.88 12.37 5.90
N GLY A 14 -9.58 11.22 5.30
CA GLY A 14 -10.63 10.39 4.70
C GLY A 14 -11.60 9.82 5.75
N ASP A 15 -12.79 9.45 5.30
CA ASP A 15 -13.84 8.84 6.09
C ASP A 15 -13.95 7.35 5.74
N ALA A 16 -13.67 6.49 6.72
CA ALA A 16 -13.73 5.04 6.54
C ALA A 16 -15.14 4.51 6.23
N ASP A 17 -16.18 5.10 6.80
CA ASP A 17 -17.57 4.69 6.56
C ASP A 17 -18.02 5.11 5.15
N ALA A 18 -17.64 6.30 4.70
CA ALA A 18 -17.84 6.71 3.32
C ALA A 18 -17.04 5.82 2.35
N GLY A 19 -15.79 5.48 2.69
CA GLY A 19 -14.92 4.62 1.91
C GLY A 19 -15.48 3.22 1.71
N LYS A 20 -16.12 2.65 2.74
CA LYS A 20 -16.81 1.36 2.64
C LYS A 20 -17.85 1.33 1.51
N GLY A 21 -18.54 2.44 1.26
CA GLY A 21 -19.50 2.57 0.16
C GLY A 21 -18.88 2.67 -1.24
N LYS A 22 -17.55 2.90 -1.33
CA LYS A 22 -16.83 3.20 -2.57
C LYS A 22 -15.96 2.04 -3.08
N VAL A 23 -15.81 0.99 -2.29
CA VAL A 23 -14.89 -0.13 -2.59
C VAL A 23 -15.53 -1.33 -3.30
N ALA A 24 -16.79 -1.22 -3.76
CA ALA A 24 -17.52 -2.35 -4.35
C ALA A 24 -16.75 -3.06 -5.48
N LEU A 25 -16.07 -2.29 -6.34
CA LEU A 25 -15.25 -2.83 -7.44
C LEU A 25 -13.92 -3.42 -6.95
N CYS A 26 -13.41 -2.95 -5.82
CA CYS A 26 -12.12 -3.37 -5.25
C CYS A 26 -12.20 -4.78 -4.63
N VAL A 27 -13.36 -5.13 -4.08
CA VAL A 27 -13.60 -6.39 -3.35
C VAL A 27 -13.28 -7.63 -4.19
N ALA A 28 -13.55 -7.59 -5.49
CA ALA A 28 -13.35 -8.74 -6.38
C ALA A 28 -11.89 -9.23 -6.41
N CYS A 29 -10.93 -8.33 -6.22
CA CYS A 29 -9.50 -8.64 -6.25
C CYS A 29 -8.84 -8.55 -4.87
N HIS A 30 -9.23 -7.57 -4.05
CA HIS A 30 -8.56 -7.28 -2.78
C HIS A 30 -9.31 -7.84 -1.56
N GLY A 31 -10.52 -8.37 -1.74
CA GLY A 31 -11.38 -8.83 -0.65
C GLY A 31 -12.11 -7.70 0.08
N GLU A 32 -13.15 -8.05 0.84
CA GLU A 32 -14.01 -7.09 1.54
C GLU A 32 -13.25 -6.21 2.54
N THR A 33 -12.28 -6.81 3.24
CA THR A 33 -11.43 -6.14 4.24
C THR A 33 -10.04 -5.83 3.71
N GLY A 34 -9.82 -5.94 2.40
CA GLY A 34 -8.50 -5.74 1.80
C GLY A 34 -7.55 -6.91 2.06
N ASN A 35 -8.04 -8.06 2.52
CA ASN A 35 -7.27 -9.29 2.64
C ASN A 35 -7.62 -10.21 1.47
N SER A 36 -6.77 -10.17 0.43
CA SER A 36 -6.96 -10.90 -0.82
C SER A 36 -6.85 -12.41 -0.62
N LEU A 37 -7.76 -13.16 -1.25
CA LEU A 37 -7.70 -14.62 -1.31
C LEU A 37 -6.75 -15.13 -2.41
N VAL A 38 -6.29 -14.26 -3.30
CA VAL A 38 -5.44 -14.61 -4.45
C VAL A 38 -4.09 -13.93 -4.31
N GLY A 39 -3.02 -14.73 -4.27
CA GLY A 39 -1.68 -14.23 -3.94
C GLY A 39 -1.02 -13.28 -4.95
N SER A 40 -1.63 -13.07 -6.12
CA SER A 40 -1.21 -12.07 -7.10
C SER A 40 -1.80 -10.68 -6.85
N PHE A 41 -2.92 -10.58 -6.12
CA PHE A 41 -3.49 -9.31 -5.71
C PHE A 41 -3.02 -8.96 -4.31
N PRO A 42 -2.51 -7.74 -4.09
CA PRO A 42 -1.97 -7.37 -2.79
C PRO A 42 -3.05 -7.28 -1.73
N ASN A 43 -2.66 -7.60 -0.50
CA ASN A 43 -3.38 -7.19 0.70
C ASN A 43 -3.28 -5.66 0.86
N LEU A 44 -4.43 -5.01 1.05
CA LEU A 44 -4.60 -3.59 1.37
C LEU A 44 -4.97 -3.38 2.84
N GLY A 45 -5.56 -4.38 3.49
CA GLY A 45 -6.03 -4.29 4.86
C GLY A 45 -4.90 -4.00 5.85
N GLY A 46 -5.05 -2.94 6.63
CA GLY A 46 -4.06 -2.52 7.63
C GLY A 46 -2.75 -2.00 7.02
N GLN A 47 -2.78 -1.59 5.74
CA GLN A 47 -1.70 -0.85 5.11
C GLN A 47 -1.73 0.62 5.56
N GLY A 48 -0.60 1.33 5.48
CA GLY A 48 -0.55 2.75 5.78
C GLY A 48 -1.46 3.58 4.87
N GLU A 49 -2.26 4.47 5.45
CA GLU A 49 -3.21 5.33 4.73
C GLU A 49 -2.49 6.27 3.74
N ALA A 50 -1.41 6.92 4.17
CA ALA A 50 -0.66 7.83 3.31
C ALA A 50 0.03 7.08 2.15
N TYR A 51 0.44 5.83 2.37
CA TYR A 51 0.92 4.96 1.29
C TYR A 51 -0.21 4.57 0.33
N LEU A 52 -1.37 4.12 0.84
CA LEU A 52 -2.52 3.74 0.01
C LEU A 52 -2.98 4.91 -0.85
N LEU A 53 -3.16 6.08 -0.26
CA LEU A 53 -3.57 7.29 -0.98
C LEU A 53 -2.55 7.67 -2.05
N LYS A 54 -1.24 7.55 -1.76
CA LYS A 54 -0.20 7.75 -2.78
C LYS A 54 -0.38 6.75 -3.93
N GLN A 55 -0.54 5.47 -3.64
CA GLN A 55 -0.66 4.45 -4.68
C GLN A 55 -1.92 4.62 -5.53
N LEU A 56 -3.05 4.96 -4.92
CA LEU A 56 -4.29 5.25 -5.65
C LEU A 56 -4.12 6.43 -6.60
N ASN A 57 -3.45 7.50 -6.15
CA ASN A 57 -3.13 8.65 -7.00
C ASN A 57 -2.17 8.27 -8.13
N ASP A 58 -1.05 7.59 -7.82
CA ASP A 58 -0.08 7.14 -8.82
C ASP A 58 -0.75 6.25 -9.90
N ILE A 59 -1.70 5.39 -9.51
CA ILE A 59 -2.44 4.52 -10.43
C ILE A 59 -3.43 5.32 -11.27
N LYS A 60 -4.16 6.27 -10.66
CA LYS A 60 -5.14 7.11 -11.34
C LYS A 60 -4.48 8.03 -12.37
N ASP A 61 -3.32 8.61 -12.05
CA ASP A 61 -2.62 9.55 -12.94
C ASP A 61 -1.68 8.87 -13.95
N GLY A 62 -1.51 7.55 -13.86
CA GLY A 62 -0.67 6.75 -14.75
C GLY A 62 0.81 6.70 -14.36
N THR A 63 1.24 7.37 -13.28
CA THR A 63 2.61 7.27 -12.74
C THR A 63 2.97 5.82 -12.38
N ARG A 64 1.97 5.04 -11.94
CA ARG A 64 2.08 3.60 -11.68
C ARG A 64 1.08 2.85 -12.55
N GLU A 65 1.54 2.37 -13.69
CA GLU A 65 0.73 1.55 -14.58
C GLU A 65 0.51 0.15 -14.01
N ILE A 66 -0.77 -0.20 -13.80
CA ILE A 66 -1.19 -1.55 -13.45
C ILE A 66 -2.29 -1.94 -14.44
N PRO A 67 -1.98 -2.75 -15.48
CA PRO A 67 -2.94 -3.07 -16.54
C PRO A 67 -4.28 -3.64 -16.04
N THR A 68 -4.26 -4.37 -14.91
CA THR A 68 -5.48 -4.92 -14.30
C THR A 68 -6.33 -3.89 -13.56
N MET A 69 -5.82 -2.68 -13.30
CA MET A 69 -6.53 -1.57 -12.67
C MET A 69 -6.80 -0.39 -13.61
N SER A 70 -6.40 -0.49 -14.88
CA SER A 70 -6.59 0.59 -15.86
C SER A 70 -8.06 1.03 -15.95
N GLY A 71 -8.29 2.34 -15.82
CA GLY A 71 -9.62 2.95 -15.88
C GLY A 71 -10.47 2.81 -14.62
N MET A 72 -10.07 2.00 -13.64
CA MET A 72 -10.90 1.73 -12.45
C MET A 72 -11.04 2.93 -11.52
N LEU A 73 -10.07 3.84 -11.52
CA LEU A 73 -10.03 5.02 -10.65
C LEU A 73 -10.41 6.31 -11.39
N ASP A 74 -10.74 6.27 -12.69
CA ASP A 74 -10.94 7.46 -13.53
C ASP A 74 -12.08 8.35 -13.01
N GLY A 75 -13.16 7.73 -12.52
CA GLY A 75 -14.32 8.42 -11.94
C GLY A 75 -14.16 8.86 -10.48
N SER A 76 -13.10 8.44 -9.78
CA SER A 76 -12.91 8.76 -8.36
C SER A 76 -12.40 10.19 -8.16
N SER A 77 -13.04 10.94 -7.26
CA SER A 77 -12.53 12.22 -6.77
C SER A 77 -11.36 12.03 -5.79
N GLN A 78 -10.66 13.11 -5.44
CA GLN A 78 -9.61 13.06 -4.42
C GLN A 78 -10.14 12.65 -3.04
N GLU A 79 -11.36 13.08 -2.71
CA GLU A 79 -12.07 12.67 -1.50
C GLU A 79 -12.39 11.17 -1.52
N ASP A 80 -12.86 10.64 -2.66
CA ASP A 80 -13.09 9.19 -2.80
C ASP A 80 -11.80 8.38 -2.58
N LEU A 81 -10.67 8.83 -3.13
CA LEU A 81 -9.40 8.14 -2.93
C LEU A 81 -8.92 8.19 -1.48
N ALA A 82 -9.13 9.32 -0.79
CA ALA A 82 -8.82 9.46 0.63
C ALA A 82 -9.68 8.50 1.46
N ASP A 83 -11.00 8.49 1.24
CA ASP A 83 -11.94 7.62 1.95
C ASP A 83 -11.64 6.14 1.75
N ILE A 84 -11.32 5.73 0.51
CA ILE A 84 -10.91 4.35 0.19
C ILE A 84 -9.61 3.98 0.94
N ALA A 85 -8.64 4.89 0.97
CA ALA A 85 -7.38 4.68 1.67
C ALA A 85 -7.61 4.53 3.18
N THR A 86 -8.40 5.40 3.79
CA THR A 86 -8.76 5.34 5.21
C THR A 86 -9.53 4.06 5.53
N PHE A 87 -10.50 3.67 4.69
CA PHE A 87 -11.25 2.42 4.86
C PHE A 87 -10.33 1.21 4.93
N TYR A 88 -9.46 0.99 3.94
CA TYR A 88 -8.58 -0.18 3.92
C TYR A 88 -7.48 -0.12 5.00
N SER A 89 -6.97 1.08 5.30
CA SER A 89 -6.01 1.30 6.40
C SER A 89 -6.58 0.89 7.76
N SER A 90 -7.87 1.17 7.99
CA SER A 90 -8.55 0.79 9.24
C SER A 90 -8.83 -0.72 9.40
N GLN A 91 -8.66 -1.52 8.35
CA GLN A 91 -8.92 -2.96 8.41
C GLN A 91 -7.80 -3.71 9.13
N SER A 92 -8.13 -4.89 9.64
CA SER A 92 -7.12 -5.78 10.21
C SER A 92 -6.22 -6.37 9.13
N ARG A 93 -4.91 -6.36 9.38
CA ARG A 93 -3.90 -6.96 8.50
C ARG A 93 -3.94 -8.49 8.58
N ALA A 94 -3.99 -9.16 7.44
CA ALA A 94 -3.78 -10.60 7.37
C ALA A 94 -2.31 -10.97 7.62
N TYR A 95 -2.07 -12.15 8.20
CA TYR A 95 -0.74 -12.75 8.29
C TYR A 95 -0.76 -14.12 7.63
N GLY A 96 0.25 -14.41 6.82
CA GLY A 96 0.45 -15.69 6.15
C GLY A 96 1.49 -16.58 6.82
N ALA A 97 1.65 -17.78 6.28
CA ALA A 97 2.74 -18.68 6.68
C ALA A 97 4.05 -18.31 5.97
N ALA A 98 5.17 -18.52 6.65
CA ALA A 98 6.51 -18.43 6.06
C ALA A 98 7.03 -19.82 5.73
N SER A 99 7.79 -19.96 4.63
CA SER A 99 8.50 -21.20 4.32
C SER A 99 9.58 -21.45 5.36
N VAL A 100 9.56 -22.64 5.97
CA VAL A 100 10.55 -23.05 6.97
C VAL A 100 11.98 -23.04 6.44
N ASP A 101 12.16 -23.31 5.14
CA ASP A 101 13.47 -23.36 4.49
C ASP A 101 14.00 -21.98 4.14
N LEU A 102 13.12 -20.98 3.96
CA LEU A 102 13.49 -19.65 3.49
C LEU A 102 13.42 -18.58 4.58
N VAL A 103 12.67 -18.81 5.66
CA VAL A 103 12.39 -17.78 6.67
C VAL A 103 13.66 -17.23 7.31
N GLN A 104 14.66 -18.07 7.59
CA GLN A 104 15.93 -17.64 8.18
C GLN A 104 16.74 -16.73 7.24
N LEU A 105 16.82 -17.10 5.95
CA LEU A 105 17.50 -16.29 4.96
C LEU A 105 16.77 -14.96 4.74
N GLY A 106 15.45 -15.02 4.60
CA GLY A 106 14.59 -13.84 4.45
C GLY A 106 14.74 -12.88 5.63
N GLU A 107 14.71 -13.38 6.86
CA GLU A 107 14.91 -12.57 8.07
C GLU A 107 16.30 -11.93 8.10
N SER A 108 17.35 -12.68 7.75
CA SER A 108 18.71 -12.15 7.69
C SER A 108 18.83 -10.98 6.71
N ILE A 109 18.31 -11.16 5.48
CA ILE A 109 18.29 -10.09 4.47
C ILE A 109 17.45 -8.90 4.96
N TYR A 110 16.29 -9.17 5.55
CA TYR A 110 15.39 -8.12 6.03
C TYR A 110 16.07 -7.25 7.10
N ARG A 111 16.73 -7.88 8.08
CA ARG A 111 17.35 -7.20 9.23
C ARG A 111 18.71 -6.59 8.94
N PHE A 112 19.50 -7.19 8.05
CA PHE A 112 20.91 -6.84 7.87
C PHE A 112 21.27 -6.45 6.43
N GLY A 113 20.35 -6.60 5.49
CA GLY A 113 20.61 -6.34 4.08
C GLY A 113 21.58 -7.36 3.47
N ILE A 114 22.20 -6.98 2.35
CA ILE A 114 23.27 -7.74 1.71
C ILE A 114 24.41 -6.76 1.38
N PRO A 115 25.33 -6.50 2.33
CA PRO A 115 26.37 -5.48 2.16
C PRO A 115 27.25 -5.70 0.94
N ARG A 116 27.61 -6.95 0.63
CA ARG A 116 28.40 -7.30 -0.57
C ARG A 116 27.71 -6.99 -1.89
N LYS A 117 26.39 -6.74 -1.87
CA LYS A 117 25.59 -6.33 -3.02
C LYS A 117 25.08 -4.89 -2.89
N ASN A 118 25.57 -4.12 -1.91
CA ASN A 118 25.10 -2.77 -1.58
C ASN A 118 23.59 -2.71 -1.30
N ILE A 119 23.01 -3.77 -0.74
CA ILE A 119 21.61 -3.80 -0.35
C ILE A 119 21.54 -3.44 1.13
N ALA A 120 20.91 -2.30 1.44
CA ALA A 120 20.65 -1.88 2.81
C ALA A 120 19.64 -2.83 3.50
N ALA A 121 19.65 -2.84 4.83
CA ALA A 121 18.64 -3.55 5.60
C ALA A 121 17.25 -2.95 5.34
N CYS A 122 16.25 -3.81 5.10
CA CYS A 122 14.87 -3.40 4.88
C CYS A 122 14.27 -2.71 6.11
N THR A 123 14.71 -3.13 7.30
CA THR A 123 14.30 -2.57 8.60
C THR A 123 14.57 -1.08 8.74
N ALA A 124 15.52 -0.52 7.98
CA ALA A 124 15.85 0.91 8.02
C ALA A 124 14.64 1.79 7.63
N CYS A 125 13.76 1.28 6.77
CA CYS A 125 12.57 2.02 6.31
C CYS A 125 11.26 1.32 6.69
N HIS A 126 11.21 -0.01 6.60
CA HIS A 126 9.98 -0.79 6.79
C HIS A 126 9.73 -1.27 8.23
N MET A 127 10.55 -0.79 9.16
CA MET A 127 10.53 -1.12 10.60
C MET A 127 10.92 -2.58 10.91
N PRO A 128 11.34 -2.90 12.15
CA PRO A 128 11.78 -4.24 12.53
C PRO A 128 10.78 -5.37 12.28
N THR A 129 9.48 -5.07 12.33
CA THR A 129 8.39 -6.05 12.17
C THR A 129 7.72 -5.98 10.79
N GLY A 130 8.20 -5.15 9.86
CA GLY A 130 7.54 -4.96 8.57
C GLY A 130 6.21 -4.20 8.68
N SER A 131 6.02 -3.40 9.71
CA SER A 131 4.83 -2.58 9.90
C SER A 131 4.77 -1.37 8.98
N GLY A 132 5.89 -1.00 8.34
CA GLY A 132 6.00 0.24 7.58
C GLY A 132 6.15 1.47 8.46
N ASN A 133 6.25 2.63 7.82
CA ASN A 133 6.34 3.96 8.42
C ASN A 133 5.46 4.91 7.61
N ASP A 134 4.18 5.02 7.98
CA ASP A 134 3.17 5.72 7.19
C ASP A 134 3.43 7.23 7.02
N PRO A 135 3.90 7.98 8.04
CA PRO A 135 4.31 9.38 7.84
C PRO A 135 5.37 9.57 6.75
N ALA A 136 6.26 8.59 6.57
CA ALA A 136 7.26 8.56 5.50
C ALA A 136 6.78 7.82 4.23
N LYS A 137 5.53 7.34 4.22
CA LYS A 137 4.90 6.52 3.17
C LYS A 137 5.66 5.22 2.86
N PHE A 138 6.44 4.71 3.81
CA PHE A 138 7.05 3.39 3.66
C PHE A 138 6.00 2.32 3.97
N PRO A 139 5.65 1.45 3.01
CA PRO A 139 4.56 0.50 3.20
C PRO A 139 4.89 -0.55 4.26
N ALA A 140 3.83 -1.04 4.89
CA ALA A 140 3.84 -2.32 5.58
C ALA A 140 4.14 -3.45 4.58
N LEU A 141 5.07 -4.31 4.95
CA LEU A 141 5.47 -5.50 4.18
C LEU A 141 5.02 -6.80 4.86
N SER A 142 4.84 -6.77 6.19
CA SER A 142 4.33 -7.91 6.94
C SER A 142 2.94 -8.30 6.45
N GLY A 143 2.66 -9.60 6.38
CA GLY A 143 1.35 -10.09 5.97
C GLY A 143 1.05 -10.00 4.46
N GLN A 144 1.95 -9.43 3.67
CA GLN A 144 1.77 -9.38 2.21
C GLN A 144 2.04 -10.75 1.58
N TRP A 145 1.38 -11.01 0.46
CA TRP A 145 1.60 -12.21 -0.32
C TRP A 145 3.04 -12.28 -0.86
N PRO A 146 3.76 -13.41 -0.69
CA PRO A 146 5.12 -13.56 -1.22
C PRO A 146 5.19 -13.37 -2.73
N GLY A 147 4.19 -13.86 -3.47
CA GLY A 147 4.10 -13.70 -4.93
C GLY A 147 4.06 -12.22 -5.35
N TYR A 148 3.15 -11.44 -4.76
CA TYR A 148 3.09 -10.00 -4.96
C TYR A 148 4.39 -9.30 -4.56
N THR A 149 4.95 -9.60 -3.38
CA THR A 149 6.20 -8.97 -2.91
C THR A 149 7.36 -9.24 -3.86
N VAL A 150 7.50 -10.47 -4.35
CA VAL A 150 8.53 -10.81 -5.36
C VAL A 150 8.30 -10.08 -6.67
N GLN A 151 7.04 -9.94 -7.11
CA GLN A 151 6.71 -9.16 -8.31
C GLN A 151 7.14 -7.69 -8.17
N GLN A 152 6.87 -7.06 -7.02
CA GLN A 152 7.27 -5.67 -6.80
C GLN A 152 8.78 -5.50 -6.70
N LEU A 153 9.49 -6.40 -6.00
CA LEU A 153 10.96 -6.37 -5.95
C LEU A 153 11.59 -6.48 -7.35
N LYS A 154 11.02 -7.29 -8.23
CA LYS A 154 11.45 -7.39 -9.63
C LYS A 154 11.14 -6.12 -10.42
N ALA A 155 9.96 -5.54 -10.23
CA ALA A 155 9.56 -4.29 -10.90
C ALA A 155 10.44 -3.10 -10.50
N PHE A 156 10.94 -3.04 -9.27
CA PHE A 156 11.89 -2.00 -8.83
C PHE A 156 13.33 -2.23 -9.31
N GLN A 157 13.66 -3.45 -9.74
CA GLN A 157 15.03 -3.78 -10.19
C GLN A 157 15.29 -3.32 -11.63
N SER A 158 14.25 -3.27 -12.47
CA SER A 158 14.30 -2.91 -13.89
C SER A 158 14.26 -1.40 -14.11
#